data_AF-R7TKY9-F1
#
_entry.id   AF-R7TKY9-F1
#
_cell.length_a   1.000
_cell.length_b   1.000
_cell.length_c   1.000
_cell.angle_alpha   90.00
_cell.angle_beta   90.00
_cell.angle_gamma   90.00
#
_symmetry.space_group_name_H-M   'P 1'
#
loop_
_entity.id
_entity.type
_entity.pdbx_description
1 polymer ?
#
loop_
_entity_poly.entity_id
_entity_poly.type
_entity_poly.pdbx_seq_one_letter_code
_entity_poly.pdbx_strand_id
1 'polypeptide(L)'
;LAKTWSSELASIAQGWASRCLWQFGQPARPQRPYDYTEQLLYAYIGDLNPLRAIQSFYGEKPFYDYDSGNCTGEACGITHSVHICNLSQLVWASTKDVGCAYTYCPNIMVGNLTGASFMICNYGPAGNWLDQKPYSEEAACSECGWCEDDLC
;
A
#
# COMPACT_ATOMS: atom_id res chain seq x y z
N LEU A 1 5.85 13.36 6.63
CA LEU A 1 6.92 12.65 5.91
C LEU A 1 6.52 12.46 4.46
N ALA A 2 7.14 13.26 3.58
CA ALA A 2 7.16 13.02 2.15
C ALA A 2 7.82 11.65 1.94
N LYS A 3 7.02 10.69 1.45
CA LYS A 3 7.50 9.32 1.26
C LYS A 3 8.57 9.31 0.17
N THR A 4 9.68 8.63 0.42
CA THR A 4 10.76 8.49 -0.55
C THR A 4 10.76 7.11 -1.21
N TRP A 5 11.40 7.00 -2.36
CA TRP A 5 11.50 5.72 -3.06
C TRP A 5 12.59 4.83 -2.45
N SER A 6 12.24 3.58 -2.13
CA SER A 6 13.19 2.56 -1.69
C SER A 6 13.35 1.46 -2.73
N SER A 7 14.53 1.41 -3.36
CA SER A 7 14.92 0.33 -4.28
C SER A 7 14.93 -1.05 -3.61
N GLU A 8 15.19 -1.11 -2.29
CA GLU A 8 15.16 -2.37 -1.55
C GLU A 8 13.72 -2.88 -1.40
N LEU A 9 12.78 -2.02 -0.98
CA LEU A 9 11.36 -2.36 -0.92
C LEU A 9 10.80 -2.77 -2.29
N ALA A 10 11.23 -2.10 -3.37
CA ALA A 10 10.85 -2.43 -4.74
C ALA A 10 11.42 -3.79 -5.19
N SER A 11 12.67 -4.11 -4.83
CA SER A 11 13.27 -5.43 -5.08
C SER A 11 12.52 -6.55 -4.35
N ILE A 12 12.06 -6.28 -3.12
CA ILE A 12 11.23 -7.21 -2.36
C ILE A 12 9.86 -7.38 -3.05
N ALA A 13 9.22 -6.28 -3.44
CA ALA A 13 7.94 -6.30 -4.16
C ALA A 13 8.04 -7.09 -5.47
N GLN A 14 9.12 -6.89 -6.24
CA GLN A 14 9.36 -7.63 -7.48
C GLN A 14 9.50 -9.13 -7.21
N GLY A 15 10.25 -9.51 -6.17
CA GLY A 15 10.42 -10.90 -5.79
C GLY A 15 9.12 -11.61 -5.45
N TRP A 16 8.14 -10.91 -4.86
CA TRP A 16 6.81 -11.48 -4.61
C TRP A 16 5.91 -11.45 -5.85
N ALA A 17 5.88 -10.33 -6.58
CA ALA A 17 5.05 -10.17 -7.78
C ALA A 17 5.38 -11.23 -8.86
N SER A 18 6.67 -11.56 -9.02
CA SER A 18 7.13 -12.58 -9.95
C SER A 18 6.62 -14.00 -9.65
N ARG A 19 6.09 -14.25 -8.45
CA ARG A 19 5.48 -15.54 -8.10
C ARG A 19 4.08 -15.70 -8.67
N CYS A 20 3.45 -14.62 -9.11
CA CYS A 20 2.09 -14.62 -9.66
C CYS A 20 1.04 -15.25 -8.73
N LEU A 21 1.12 -14.95 -7.44
CA LEU A 21 0.18 -15.41 -6.42
C LEU A 21 -0.62 -14.22 -5.89
N TRP A 22 -1.95 -14.22 -6.07
CA TRP A 22 -2.85 -13.18 -5.55
C TRP A 22 -3.06 -13.34 -4.04
N GLN A 23 -2.05 -12.96 -3.26
CA GLN A 23 -2.08 -12.96 -1.81
C GLN A 23 -0.94 -12.09 -1.26
N PHE A 24 -1.09 -11.60 -0.04
CA PHE A 24 0.00 -10.95 0.66
C PHE A 24 1.17 -11.91 0.90
N GLY A 25 2.37 -11.34 0.92
CA GLY A 25 3.57 -12.02 1.38
C GLY A 25 4.84 -11.34 0.91
N GLN A 26 5.97 -11.88 1.36
CA GLN A 26 7.29 -11.34 1.04
C GLN A 26 8.24 -12.50 0.73
N PRO A 27 9.22 -12.33 -0.17
CA PRO A 27 10.29 -13.31 -0.33
C PRO A 27 11.05 -13.48 1.00
N ALA A 28 11.56 -14.69 1.25
CA ALA A 28 12.47 -14.92 2.37
C ALA A 28 13.75 -14.11 2.16
N ARG A 29 14.14 -13.30 3.16
CA ARG A 29 15.37 -12.51 3.13
C ARG A 29 16.02 -12.46 4.52
N PRO A 30 17.36 -12.52 4.58
CA PRO A 30 18.10 -12.47 5.84
C PRO A 30 18.10 -11.08 6.48
N GLN A 31 18.01 -10.03 5.66
CA GLN A 31 17.93 -8.64 6.09
C GLN A 31 16.77 -7.94 5.38
N ARG A 32 16.09 -7.06 6.10
CA ARG A 32 14.99 -6.23 5.60
C ARG A 32 15.27 -4.77 6.00
N PRO A 33 14.85 -3.79 5.19
CA PRO A 33 15.07 -2.37 5.50
C PRO A 33 14.24 -1.90 6.70
N TYR A 34 13.16 -2.62 7.02
CA TYR A 34 12.24 -2.35 8.11
C TYR A 34 11.85 -3.66 8.79
N ASP A 35 11.65 -3.61 10.12
CA ASP A 35 11.15 -4.75 10.90
C ASP A 35 9.76 -5.20 10.41
N TYR A 36 8.91 -4.23 10.09
CA TYR A 36 7.57 -4.44 9.55
C TYR A 36 7.34 -3.57 8.32
N THR A 37 6.69 -4.14 7.31
CA THR A 37 6.29 -3.46 6.07
C THR A 37 4.84 -3.75 5.78
N GLU A 38 4.05 -2.74 5.44
CA GLU A 38 2.71 -2.93 4.92
C GLU A 38 2.76 -3.14 3.41
N GLN A 39 1.88 -3.98 2.89
CA GLN A 39 1.87 -4.34 1.49
C GLN A 39 0.49 -4.07 0.89
N LEU A 40 0.44 -3.34 -0.22
CA LEU A 40 -0.79 -3.10 -0.99
C LEU A 40 -0.70 -3.82 -2.33
N LEU A 41 -1.77 -4.53 -2.70
CA LEU A 41 -1.87 -5.33 -3.91
C LEU A 41 -2.83 -4.69 -4.91
N TYR A 42 -2.49 -4.76 -6.19
CA TYR A 42 -3.38 -4.34 -7.26
C TYR A 42 -3.24 -5.26 -8.46
N ALA A 43 -4.35 -5.60 -9.10
CA ALA A 43 -4.35 -6.38 -10.32
C ALA A 43 -5.24 -5.73 -11.38
N TYR A 44 -4.78 -5.77 -12.63
CA TYR A 44 -5.51 -5.21 -13.75
C TYR A 44 -5.26 -6.03 -15.02
N ILE A 45 -6.28 -6.19 -15.86
CA ILE A 45 -6.15 -6.87 -17.17
C ILE A 45 -5.61 -5.88 -18.19
N GLY A 46 -4.50 -6.23 -18.82
CA GLY A 46 -3.82 -5.40 -19.82
C GLY A 46 -2.62 -4.66 -19.22
N ASP A 47 -2.23 -3.56 -19.88
CA ASP A 47 -1.07 -2.78 -19.47
C ASP A 47 -1.31 -2.14 -18.10
N LEU A 48 -0.36 -2.36 -17.20
CA LEU A 48 -0.42 -1.75 -15.88
C LEU A 48 -0.20 -0.24 -16.00
N ASN A 49 -1.11 0.52 -15.39
CA ASN A 49 -0.88 1.93 -15.09
C ASN A 49 -0.72 2.10 -13.56
N PRO A 50 0.49 2.38 -13.06
CA PRO A 50 0.73 2.58 -11.62
C PRO A 50 -0.16 3.66 -11.02
N LEU A 51 -0.49 4.73 -11.77
CA LEU A 51 -1.37 5.79 -11.29
C LEU A 51 -2.80 5.26 -11.04
N ARG A 52 -3.30 4.34 -11.86
CA ARG A 52 -4.62 3.72 -11.64
C ARG A 52 -4.65 2.89 -10.36
N ALA A 53 -3.56 2.22 -10.03
CA ALA A 53 -3.46 1.47 -8.79
C ALA A 53 -3.52 2.41 -7.57
N ILE A 54 -2.73 3.49 -7.57
CA ILE A 54 -2.76 4.49 -6.50
C ILE A 54 -4.14 5.17 -6.40
N GLN A 55 -4.76 5.50 -7.54
CA GLN A 55 -6.12 6.06 -7.57
C GLN A 55 -7.16 5.07 -7.03
N SER A 56 -7.01 3.77 -7.28
CA SER A 56 -7.88 2.74 -6.73
C SER A 56 -7.79 2.69 -5.20
N PHE A 57 -6.57 2.71 -4.66
CA PHE A 57 -6.34 2.74 -3.21
C PHE A 57 -6.88 4.04 -2.59
N TYR A 58 -6.63 5.18 -3.22
CA TYR A 58 -7.16 6.47 -2.75
C TYR A 58 -8.68 6.55 -2.84
N GLY A 59 -9.28 5.88 -3.83
CA GLY A 59 -10.72 5.80 -4.06
C GLY A 59 -11.52 5.17 -2.92
N GLU A 60 -10.84 4.58 -1.93
CA GLU A 60 -11.47 4.08 -0.71
C GLU A 60 -11.84 5.18 0.30
N LYS A 61 -11.40 6.43 0.06
CA LYS A 61 -11.70 7.58 0.93
C LYS A 61 -13.16 7.74 1.35
N PRO A 62 -14.17 7.56 0.48
CA PRO A 62 -15.57 7.67 0.89
C PRO A 62 -16.02 6.59 1.89
N PHE A 63 -15.24 5.52 2.06
CA PHE A 63 -15.55 4.37 2.90
C PHE A 63 -14.74 4.33 4.20
N TYR A 64 -13.75 5.22 4.33
CA TYR A 64 -12.87 5.32 5.48
C TYR A 64 -13.45 6.25 6.54
N ASP A 65 -13.61 5.75 7.75
CA ASP A 65 -13.94 6.54 8.93
C ASP A 65 -12.66 6.80 9.73
N TYR A 66 -12.25 8.07 9.83
CA TYR A 66 -10.99 8.46 10.46
C TYR A 66 -10.98 8.23 11.98
N ASP A 67 -12.12 8.42 12.64
CA ASP A 67 -12.21 8.34 14.09
C ASP A 67 -12.17 6.91 14.61
N SER A 68 -12.87 6.02 13.92
CA SER A 68 -12.92 4.60 14.24
C SER A 68 -11.84 3.78 13.52
N GLY A 69 -11.20 4.33 12.49
CA GLY A 69 -10.24 3.62 11.64
C GLY A 69 -10.87 2.57 10.73
N ASN A 70 -12.20 2.46 10.70
CA ASN A 70 -12.91 1.41 9.98
C ASN A 70 -13.01 1.73 8.47
N CYS A 71 -12.87 0.70 7.64
CA CYS A 71 -13.24 0.74 6.22
C CYS A 71 -14.56 0.00 6.00
N THR A 72 -15.61 0.72 5.60
CA THR A 72 -16.94 0.13 5.38
C THR A 72 -17.40 0.25 3.93
N GLY A 73 -17.53 -0.87 3.22
CA GLY A 73 -18.01 -0.90 1.85
C GLY A 73 -17.41 -2.03 1.02
N GLU A 74 -18.02 -2.33 -0.13
CA GLU A 74 -17.57 -3.41 -1.02
C GLU A 74 -16.14 -3.18 -1.56
N ALA A 75 -15.73 -1.92 -1.71
CA ALA A 75 -14.40 -1.55 -2.16
C ALA A 75 -13.29 -1.86 -1.14
N CYS A 76 -13.63 -1.91 0.16
CA CYS A 76 -12.69 -2.16 1.27
C CYS A 76 -12.15 -3.59 1.35
N GLY A 77 -12.87 -4.56 0.74
CA GLY A 77 -12.62 -6.00 0.93
C GLY A 77 -11.84 -6.69 -0.18
N ILE A 78 -11.34 -5.95 -1.18
CA ILE A 78 -10.73 -6.57 -2.37
C ILE A 78 -9.29 -7.03 -2.09
N THR A 79 -8.59 -6.39 -1.13
CA THR A 79 -7.20 -6.73 -0.80
C THR A 79 -7.04 -7.32 0.60
N HIS A 80 -7.72 -6.82 1.64
CA HIS A 80 -7.52 -7.30 3.02
C HIS A 80 -8.66 -8.20 3.52
N SER A 81 -8.34 -9.25 4.28
CA SER A 81 -9.32 -10.05 5.06
C SER A 81 -9.87 -9.30 6.28
N VAL A 82 -9.49 -8.02 6.43
CA VAL A 82 -9.83 -7.12 7.53
C VAL A 82 -10.33 -5.83 6.89
N HIS A 83 -11.35 -5.19 7.49
CA HIS A 83 -11.95 -3.92 7.07
C HIS A 83 -10.99 -2.72 7.20
N ILE A 84 -9.82 -2.78 6.56
CA ILE A 84 -8.78 -1.75 6.55
C ILE A 84 -8.65 -1.20 5.13
N CYS A 85 -8.59 0.12 4.99
CA CYS A 85 -8.35 0.74 3.69
C CYS A 85 -6.89 0.58 3.25
N ASN A 86 -6.67 0.34 1.96
CA ASN A 86 -5.42 0.70 1.29
C ASN A 86 -5.13 2.21 1.42
N LEU A 87 -6.16 3.07 1.44
CA LEU A 87 -6.01 4.51 1.65
C LEU A 87 -5.21 4.85 2.91
N SER A 88 -5.53 4.23 4.05
CA SER A 88 -4.91 4.60 5.33
C SER A 88 -3.40 4.40 5.28
N GLN A 89 -2.92 3.38 4.58
CA GLN A 89 -1.50 3.19 4.35
C GLN A 89 -0.88 4.25 3.42
N LEU A 90 -1.59 4.71 2.38
CA LEU A 90 -1.08 5.80 1.52
C LEU A 90 -0.80 7.07 2.33
N VAL A 91 -1.68 7.39 3.27
CA VAL A 91 -1.63 8.62 4.08
C VAL A 91 -0.98 8.41 5.44
N TRP A 92 -0.41 7.22 5.71
CA TRP A 92 0.24 6.94 6.99
C TRP A 92 1.48 7.83 7.18
N ALA A 93 1.48 8.64 8.23
CA ALA A 93 2.45 9.71 8.47
C ALA A 93 3.82 9.20 8.87
N SER A 94 3.89 8.10 9.63
CA SER A 94 5.16 7.52 10.08
C SER A 94 5.82 6.63 9.03
N THR A 95 5.11 6.26 7.95
CA THR A 95 5.68 5.55 6.80
C THR A 95 6.57 6.49 6.00
N LYS A 96 7.83 6.09 5.80
CA LYS A 96 8.88 6.91 5.20
C LYS A 96 9.17 6.55 3.76
N ASP A 97 9.10 5.26 3.45
CA ASP A 97 9.53 4.73 2.16
C ASP A 97 8.44 3.91 1.50
N VAL A 98 8.46 3.93 0.18
CA VAL A 98 7.65 3.06 -0.67
C VAL A 98 8.54 2.44 -1.75
N GLY A 99 8.28 1.17 -2.05
CA GLY A 99 8.88 0.50 -3.20
C GLY A 99 7.86 -0.42 -3.85
N CYS A 100 7.63 -0.22 -5.14
CA CYS A 100 6.64 -0.97 -5.90
C CYS A 100 7.28 -1.77 -7.04
N ALA A 101 6.59 -2.82 -7.47
CA ALA A 101 6.95 -3.57 -8.65
C ALA A 101 5.70 -4.21 -9.26
N TYR A 102 5.80 -4.65 -10.51
CA TYR A 102 4.73 -5.41 -11.13
C TYR A 102 5.25 -6.52 -12.03
N THR A 103 4.40 -7.51 -12.27
CA THR A 103 4.66 -8.61 -13.21
C THR A 103 3.37 -8.95 -13.93
N TYR A 104 3.45 -9.13 -15.25
CA TYR A 104 2.33 -9.71 -15.99
C TYR A 104 2.26 -11.21 -15.71
N CYS A 105 1.12 -11.66 -15.21
CA CYS A 105 0.90 -13.02 -14.76
C CYS A 105 -0.22 -13.67 -15.58
N PRO A 106 0.09 -14.49 -16.60
CA PRO A 106 -0.91 -15.01 -17.54
C PRO A 106 -1.92 -15.97 -16.88
N ASN A 107 -1.55 -16.61 -15.77
CA ASN A 107 -2.36 -17.61 -15.08
C ASN A 107 -2.85 -17.15 -13.70
N ILE A 108 -2.61 -15.89 -13.31
CA ILE A 108 -3.10 -15.40 -12.01
C ILE A 108 -4.62 -15.32 -12.04
N MET A 109 -5.27 -15.75 -10.96
CA MET A 109 -6.71 -15.62 -10.77
C MET A 109 -6.98 -14.57 -9.70
N VAL A 110 -7.75 -13.54 -10.04
CA VAL A 110 -8.17 -12.46 -9.13
C VAL A 110 -9.68 -12.32 -9.23
N GLY A 111 -10.40 -12.91 -8.28
CA GLY A 111 -11.85 -13.10 -8.44
C GLY A 111 -12.16 -13.89 -9.71
N ASN A 112 -12.95 -13.31 -10.62
CA ASN A 112 -13.28 -13.90 -11.92
C ASN A 112 -12.29 -13.52 -13.04
N LEU A 113 -11.24 -12.75 -12.73
CA LEU A 113 -10.25 -12.31 -13.71
C LEU A 113 -9.15 -13.36 -13.84
N THR A 114 -8.71 -13.62 -15.08
CA THR A 114 -7.54 -14.44 -15.41
C THR A 114 -6.60 -13.67 -16.31
N GLY A 115 -5.28 -13.81 -16.10
CA GLY A 115 -4.28 -13.11 -16.91
C GLY A 115 -4.24 -11.60 -16.62
N ALA A 116 -3.51 -11.22 -15.57
CA ALA A 116 -3.47 -9.84 -15.12
C ALA A 116 -2.04 -9.36 -14.85
N SER A 117 -1.82 -8.06 -15.02
CA SER A 117 -0.69 -7.37 -14.45
C SER A 117 -0.89 -7.26 -12.94
N PHE A 118 -0.03 -7.92 -12.19
CA PHE A 118 -0.05 -7.94 -10.73
C PHE A 118 1.00 -6.98 -10.17
N MET A 119 0.54 -5.93 -9.48
CA MET A 119 1.36 -4.91 -8.86
C MET A 119 1.34 -5.07 -7.34
N ILE A 120 2.50 -4.82 -6.75
CA ILE A 120 2.72 -4.78 -5.31
C ILE A 120 3.41 -3.48 -4.97
N CYS A 121 2.96 -2.80 -3.92
CA CYS A 121 3.68 -1.71 -3.27
C CYS A 121 3.94 -2.08 -1.81
N ASN A 122 5.20 -2.05 -1.40
CA ASN A 122 5.62 -2.21 -0.02
C ASN A 122 5.89 -0.83 0.61
N TYR A 123 5.41 -0.62 1.82
CA TYR A 123 5.52 0.61 2.59
C TYR A 123 6.26 0.36 3.90
N GLY A 124 7.24 1.21 4.22
CA GLY A 124 8.13 1.03 5.36
C GLY A 124 8.45 2.35 6.09
N PRO A 125 8.44 2.39 7.44
CA PRO A 125 7.85 1.39 8.33
C PRO A 125 6.37 1.17 8.04
N ALA A 126 5.84 -0.01 8.39
CA ALA A 126 4.44 -0.34 8.23
C ALA A 126 3.52 0.68 8.93
N GLY A 127 2.38 0.95 8.30
CA GLY A 127 1.23 1.60 8.91
C GLY A 127 0.12 0.60 9.18
N ASN A 128 -1.13 1.06 9.13
CA ASN A 128 -2.33 0.23 9.36
C ASN A 128 -2.31 -0.51 10.70
N TRP A 129 -1.65 0.07 11.72
CA TRP A 129 -1.65 -0.48 13.06
C TRP A 129 -3.04 -0.37 13.67
N LEU A 130 -3.51 -1.47 14.25
CA LEU A 130 -4.79 -1.50 14.98
C LEU A 130 -4.79 -0.42 16.07
N ASP A 131 -5.94 0.24 16.22
CA ASP A 131 -6.18 1.31 17.18
C ASP A 131 -5.26 2.55 17.01
N GLN A 132 -4.62 2.72 15.86
CA GLN A 132 -3.85 3.91 15.52
C GLN A 132 -4.47 4.66 14.33
N LYS A 133 -4.32 5.98 14.35
CA LYS A 133 -4.73 6.86 13.26
C LYS A 133 -3.57 7.04 12.28
N PRO A 134 -3.85 7.21 10.97
CA PRO A 134 -2.80 7.31 9.96
C PRO A 134 -1.97 8.59 10.08
N TYR A 135 -2.53 9.67 10.62
CA TYR A 135 -1.85 10.95 10.84
C TYR A 135 -2.48 11.68 12.03
N SER A 136 -1.95 12.85 12.38
CA SER A 136 -2.53 13.76 13.38
C SER A 136 -3.44 14.80 12.69
N GLU A 137 -4.53 15.21 13.34
CA GLU A 137 -5.40 16.30 12.82
C GLU A 137 -4.93 17.70 13.25
N GLU A 138 -3.72 17.80 13.81
CA GLU A 138 -3.11 19.09 14.09
C GLU A 138 -2.76 19.86 12.79
N ALA A 139 -2.35 21.11 12.96
CA ALA A 139 -1.89 21.92 11.84
C ALA A 139 -0.73 21.23 11.11
N ALA A 140 -0.72 21.32 9.78
CA ALA A 140 0.35 20.76 8.97
C ALA A 140 1.72 21.21 9.49
N CYS A 141 2.65 20.26 9.55
CA CYS A 141 4.01 20.47 10.04
C CYS A 141 4.15 20.92 11.51
N SER A 142 3.11 20.85 12.35
CA SER A 142 3.20 21.23 13.77
C SER A 142 4.24 20.42 14.57
N GLU A 143 4.50 19.19 14.13
CA GLU A 143 5.37 18.22 14.82
C GLU A 143 6.80 18.16 14.23
N CYS A 144 7.17 19.02 13.29
CA CYS A 144 8.47 18.96 12.61
C CYS A 144 9.13 20.33 12.41
N GLY A 145 10.47 20.33 12.32
CA GLY A 145 11.27 21.56 12.19
C GLY A 145 11.40 22.10 10.76
N TRP A 146 10.75 21.48 9.78
CA TRP A 146 10.78 21.85 8.36
C TRP A 146 9.43 21.50 7.73
N CYS A 147 9.04 22.21 6.66
CA CYS A 147 7.74 22.02 6.02
C CYS A 147 7.83 22.36 4.53
N GLU A 148 7.42 21.43 3.68
CA GLU A 148 7.33 21.62 2.23
C GLU A 148 5.99 21.04 1.75
N ASP A 149 5.15 21.87 1.13
CA ASP A 149 3.82 21.48 0.64
C ASP A 149 2.96 20.72 1.69
N ASP A 150 2.92 21.25 2.91
CA ASP A 150 2.21 20.68 4.08
C ASP A 150 2.74 19.30 4.54
N LEU A 151 3.93 18.92 4.08
CA LEU A 151 4.61 17.68 4.46
C LEU A 151 5.86 18.00 5.29
N CYS A 152 5.90 17.40 6.48
CA CYS A 152 7.15 16.91 7.05
C CYS A 152 7.67 15.74 6.22
#